data_AF-A0A6P6XYF7-F1
#
_entry.id   AF-A0A6P6XYF7-F1
#
_cell.length_a   1.000
_cell.length_b   1.000
_cell.length_c   1.000
_cell.angle_alpha   90.00
_cell.angle_beta   90.00
_cell.angle_gamma   90.00
#
_symmetry.space_group_name_H-M   'P 1'
#
loop_
_entity.id
_entity.type
_entity.pdbx_description
1 polymer ?
#
loop_
_entity_poly.entity_id
_entity_poly.type
_entity_poly.pdbx_seq_one_letter_code
_entity_poly.pdbx_strand_id
1 'polypeptide(L)'
;MPRGHELSDFQRGRIVGKYEEGATIRKISKDLEISKTAVHKIITDYKTMGKTSAEKRTGRPGPSEQLLHSIQHTVEKEPGIKLSEIATRFKISETSAGRYLHLLGYYKS
;
A
#
# COMPACT_ATOMS: atom_id res chain seq x y z
N MET A 1 -6.63 14.20 17.21
CA MET A 1 -7.36 14.34 15.93
C MET A 1 -7.32 13.01 15.21
N PRO A 2 -8.44 12.45 14.75
CA PRO A 2 -8.44 11.18 14.03
C PRO A 2 -7.64 11.34 12.73
N ARG A 3 -6.86 10.30 12.37
CA ARG A 3 -5.98 10.28 11.20
C ARG A 3 -6.83 10.49 9.94
N GLY A 4 -6.45 11.50 9.16
CA GLY A 4 -7.26 12.08 8.08
C GLY A 4 -7.68 11.07 7.03
N HIS A 5 -8.97 11.13 6.67
CA HIS A 5 -9.52 10.51 5.48
C HIS A 5 -8.70 10.96 4.25
N GLU A 6 -8.33 10.01 3.39
CA GLU A 6 -7.62 10.34 2.15
C GLU A 6 -8.54 11.11 1.21
N LEU A 7 -8.04 12.23 0.67
CA LEU A 7 -8.78 13.00 -0.33
C LEU A 7 -8.96 12.15 -1.58
N SER A 8 -10.20 12.08 -2.07
CA SER A 8 -10.51 11.37 -3.32
C SER A 8 -9.84 12.04 -4.51
N ASP A 9 -9.66 11.28 -5.58
CA ASP A 9 -9.09 11.81 -6.83
C ASP A 9 -9.93 12.96 -7.40
N PHE A 10 -11.25 12.93 -7.21
CA PHE A 10 -12.13 14.04 -7.57
C PHE A 10 -11.82 15.33 -6.77
N GLN A 11 -11.66 15.22 -5.45
CA GLN A 11 -11.30 16.36 -4.61
C GLN A 11 -9.91 16.91 -4.96
N ARG A 12 -8.96 16.03 -5.25
CA ARG A 12 -7.61 16.40 -5.73
C ARG A 12 -7.67 17.12 -7.07
N GLY A 13 -8.47 16.63 -8.02
CA GLY A 13 -8.71 17.29 -9.31
C GLY A 13 -9.32 18.68 -9.16
N ARG A 14 -10.29 18.86 -8.26
CA ARG A 14 -10.88 20.17 -7.94
C ARG A 14 -9.86 21.17 -7.39
N ILE A 15 -8.91 20.72 -6.59
CA ILE A 15 -7.81 21.56 -6.08
C ILE A 15 -6.92 22.02 -7.25
N VAL A 16 -6.52 21.09 -8.13
CA VAL A 16 -5.65 21.38 -9.27
C VAL A 16 -6.32 22.33 -10.25
N GLY A 17 -7.59 22.09 -10.62
CA GLY A 17 -8.33 22.98 -11.52
C GLY A 17 -8.41 24.42 -11.00
N LYS A 18 -8.73 24.61 -9.71
CA LYS A 18 -8.73 25.96 -9.10
C LYS A 18 -7.34 26.60 -9.08
N TYR A 19 -6.28 25.81 -8.91
CA TYR A 19 -4.91 26.31 -8.96
C TYR A 19 -4.53 26.78 -10.38
N GLU A 20 -4.95 26.05 -11.41
CA GLU A 20 -4.74 26.43 -12.82
C GLU A 20 -5.53 27.68 -13.23
N GLU A 21 -6.71 27.90 -12.63
CA GLU A 21 -7.46 29.17 -12.71
C GLU A 21 -6.77 30.35 -11.99
N GLY A 22 -5.60 30.13 -11.35
CA GLY A 22 -4.82 31.15 -10.66
C GLY A 22 -5.25 31.41 -9.21
N ALA A 23 -6.10 30.57 -8.62
CA ALA A 23 -6.51 30.74 -7.22
C ALA A 23 -5.35 30.46 -6.25
N THR A 24 -5.26 31.29 -5.19
CA THR A 24 -4.25 31.08 -4.14
C THR A 24 -4.60 29.88 -3.25
N ILE A 25 -3.59 29.25 -2.65
CA ILE A 25 -3.75 28.14 -1.68
C ILE A 25 -4.77 28.50 -0.58
N ARG A 26 -4.74 29.74 -0.08
CA ARG A 26 -5.67 30.20 0.96
C ARG A 26 -7.11 30.23 0.46
N LYS A 27 -7.34 30.69 -0.78
CA LYS A 27 -8.67 30.72 -1.41
C LYS A 27 -9.18 29.30 -1.65
N ILE A 28 -8.36 28.43 -2.23
CA ILE A 28 -8.72 27.02 -2.49
C ILE A 28 -9.07 26.29 -1.19
N SER A 29 -8.26 26.46 -0.14
CA SER A 29 -8.48 25.86 1.17
C SER A 29 -9.81 26.28 1.78
N LYS A 30 -10.15 27.57 1.68
CA LYS A 30 -11.42 28.11 2.18
C LYS A 30 -12.61 27.59 1.37
N ASP A 31 -12.51 27.64 0.04
CA ASP A 31 -13.63 27.30 -0.83
C ASP A 31 -13.96 25.80 -0.87
N LEU A 32 -12.97 24.94 -0.63
CA LEU A 32 -13.14 23.48 -0.64
C LEU A 32 -13.18 22.88 0.77
N GLU A 33 -13.02 23.70 1.81
CA GLU A 33 -12.95 23.27 3.21
C GLU A 33 -11.86 22.21 3.49
N ILE A 34 -10.74 22.33 2.75
CA ILE A 34 -9.58 21.43 2.87
C ILE A 34 -8.45 22.17 3.57
N SER A 35 -7.68 21.48 4.41
CA SER A 35 -6.55 22.08 5.11
C SER A 35 -5.51 22.67 4.14
N LYS A 36 -4.96 23.84 4.48
CA LYS A 36 -3.92 24.50 3.67
C LYS A 36 -2.73 23.57 3.39
N THR A 37 -2.36 22.74 4.36
CA THR A 37 -1.28 21.75 4.24
C THR A 37 -1.58 20.70 3.18
N ALA A 38 -2.80 20.16 3.14
CA ALA A 38 -3.19 19.19 2.13
C ALA A 38 -3.27 19.81 0.73
N VAL A 39 -3.83 21.03 0.62
CA VAL A 39 -3.86 21.79 -0.64
C VAL A 39 -2.44 22.04 -1.16
N HIS A 40 -1.55 22.52 -0.29
CA HIS A 40 -0.15 22.77 -0.64
C HIS A 40 0.52 21.49 -1.14
N LYS A 41 0.38 20.38 -0.40
CA LYS A 41 0.96 19.09 -0.79
C LYS A 41 0.49 18.65 -2.18
N ILE A 42 -0.82 18.70 -2.45
CA ILE A 42 -1.38 18.28 -3.74
C ILE A 42 -0.86 19.16 -4.88
N ILE A 43 -0.76 20.47 -4.69
CA ILE A 43 -0.21 21.37 -5.70
C ILE A 43 1.28 21.09 -5.93
N THR A 44 2.05 20.80 -4.89
CA THR A 44 3.45 20.40 -5.02
C THR A 44 3.60 19.07 -5.77
N ASP A 45 2.82 18.06 -5.41
CA ASP A 45 2.80 16.75 -6.08
C ASP A 45 2.43 16.92 -7.58
N TYR A 46 1.44 17.76 -7.88
CA TYR A 46 1.04 18.10 -9.25
C TYR A 46 2.17 18.79 -10.03
N LYS A 47 2.80 19.82 -9.47
CA LYS A 47 3.91 20.54 -10.14
C LYS A 47 5.13 19.68 -10.43
N THR A 48 5.42 18.74 -9.52
CA THR A 48 6.65 17.94 -9.58
C THR A 48 6.49 16.67 -10.41
N MET A 49 5.33 16.02 -10.33
CA MET A 49 5.10 14.71 -10.94
C MET A 49 4.03 14.73 -12.03
N GLY A 50 3.28 15.82 -12.20
CA GLY A 50 2.13 15.90 -13.11
C GLY A 50 0.95 15.01 -12.68
N LYS A 51 0.99 14.44 -11.47
CA LYS A 51 -0.01 13.48 -10.98
C LYS A 51 -1.07 14.18 -10.14
N THR A 52 -2.33 13.85 -10.37
CA THR A 52 -3.47 14.31 -9.56
C THR A 52 -3.93 13.25 -8.56
N SER A 53 -3.76 11.96 -8.88
CA SER A 53 -4.14 10.83 -8.02
C SER A 53 -3.17 10.61 -6.86
N ALA A 54 -3.69 10.07 -5.76
CA ALA A 54 -2.84 9.57 -4.67
C ALA A 54 -2.11 8.30 -5.13
N GLU A 55 -0.79 8.26 -4.98
CA GLU A 55 -0.07 7.01 -5.24
C GLU A 55 -0.46 5.96 -4.20
N LYS A 56 -0.74 4.73 -4.67
CA LYS A 56 -1.07 3.63 -3.78
C LYS A 56 0.12 3.40 -2.86
N ARG A 57 -0.08 3.56 -1.55
CA ARG A 57 0.96 3.22 -0.58
C ARG A 57 1.34 1.76 -0.80
N THR A 58 2.58 1.51 -1.17
CA THR A 58 3.12 0.16 -1.11
C THR A 58 3.14 -0.23 0.36
N GLY A 59 2.47 -1.34 0.67
CA GLY A 59 2.51 -1.90 2.01
C GLY A 59 3.93 -2.33 2.37
N ARG A 60 4.10 -2.87 3.58
CA ARG A 60 5.34 -3.57 3.92
C ARG A 60 5.59 -4.65 2.86
N PRO A 61 6.82 -4.75 2.30
CA PRO A 61 7.13 -5.79 1.34
C PRO A 61 6.83 -7.17 1.93
N GLY A 62 6.24 -8.04 1.10
CA GLY A 62 5.93 -9.41 1.46
C GLY A 62 7.19 -10.28 1.62
N PRO A 63 7.03 -11.61 1.78
CA PRO A 63 8.17 -12.52 1.78
C PRO A 63 8.98 -12.40 0.49
N SER A 64 10.28 -12.70 0.57
CA SER A 64 11.10 -12.80 -0.63
C SER A 64 10.67 -13.99 -1.48
N GLU A 65 10.80 -13.85 -2.80
CA GLU A 65 10.50 -14.92 -3.75
C GLU A 65 11.38 -16.15 -3.51
N GLN A 66 12.65 -15.96 -3.15
CA GLN A 66 13.58 -17.03 -2.78
C GLN A 66 13.09 -17.85 -1.56
N LEU A 67 12.52 -17.17 -0.56
CA LEU A 67 11.97 -17.85 0.60
C LEU A 67 10.75 -18.69 0.20
N LEU A 68 9.86 -18.14 -0.62
CA LEU A 68 8.69 -18.84 -1.13
C LEU A 68 9.08 -20.08 -1.95
N HIS A 69 10.03 -19.96 -2.86
CA HIS A 69 10.55 -21.11 -3.63
C HIS A 69 11.17 -22.18 -2.73
N SER A 70 11.91 -21.78 -1.70
CA SER A 70 12.53 -22.73 -0.78
C SER A 70 11.49 -23.49 0.03
N ILE A 71 10.43 -22.80 0.47
CA ILE A 71 9.29 -23.43 1.16
C ILE A 71 8.55 -24.38 0.21
N GLN A 72 8.25 -23.94 -1.01
CA GLN A 72 7.59 -24.74 -2.03
C GLN A 72 8.36 -26.04 -2.29
N HIS A 73 9.66 -25.95 -2.56
CA HIS A 73 10.53 -27.11 -2.81
C HIS A 73 10.57 -28.09 -1.64
N THR A 74 10.46 -27.57 -0.41
CA THR A 74 10.43 -28.41 0.80
C THR A 74 9.13 -29.20 0.89
N VAL A 75 7.99 -28.56 0.61
CA VAL A 75 6.67 -29.22 0.64
C VAL A 75 6.52 -30.24 -0.49
N GLU A 76 7.07 -29.96 -1.67
CA GLU A 76 7.07 -30.89 -2.80
C GLU A 76 7.92 -32.14 -2.51
N LYS A 77 9.05 -31.98 -1.83
CA LYS A 77 9.94 -33.10 -1.45
C LYS A 77 9.44 -33.92 -0.27
N GLU A 78 8.76 -33.28 0.67
CA GLU A 78 8.27 -33.90 1.90
C GLU A 78 6.75 -33.67 2.02
N PRO A 79 5.92 -34.41 1.25
CA PRO A 79 4.47 -34.25 1.32
C PRO A 79 3.95 -34.57 2.73
N GLY A 80 3.13 -33.68 3.29
CA GLY A 80 2.56 -33.84 4.63
C GLY A 80 3.41 -33.29 5.78
N ILE A 81 4.50 -32.56 5.48
CA ILE A 81 5.25 -31.80 6.49
C ILE A 81 4.33 -30.85 7.27
N LYS A 82 4.48 -30.82 8.59
CA LYS A 82 3.66 -29.96 9.47
C LYS A 82 4.09 -28.50 9.38
N LEU A 83 3.13 -27.59 9.59
CA LEU A 83 3.39 -26.14 9.61
C LEU A 83 4.45 -25.73 10.63
N SER A 84 4.45 -26.36 11.82
CA SER A 84 5.43 -26.13 12.88
C SER A 84 6.86 -26.45 12.45
N GLU A 85 7.02 -27.48 11.61
CA GLU A 85 8.33 -27.92 11.11
C GLU A 85 8.86 -26.94 10.07
N ILE A 86 7.99 -26.47 9.16
CA ILE A 86 8.33 -25.41 8.19
C ILE A 86 8.70 -24.12 8.94
N ALA A 87 7.92 -23.73 9.93
CA ALA A 87 8.17 -22.55 10.74
C ALA A 87 9.56 -22.59 11.41
N THR A 88 9.89 -23.74 12.01
CA THR A 88 11.19 -23.98 12.64
C THR A 88 12.34 -23.94 11.62
N ARG A 89 12.19 -24.65 10.49
CA ARG A 89 13.22 -24.75 9.44
C ARG A 89 13.57 -23.41 8.80
N PHE A 90 12.56 -22.59 8.52
CA PHE A 90 12.72 -21.27 7.89
C PHE A 90 12.82 -20.12 8.91
N LYS A 91 12.80 -20.42 10.21
CA LYS A 91 12.84 -19.44 11.30
C LYS A 91 11.78 -18.33 11.14
N ILE A 92 10.56 -18.74 10.78
CA ILE A 92 9.39 -17.86 10.63
C ILE A 92 8.29 -18.27 11.61
N SER A 93 7.30 -17.40 11.83
CA SER A 93 6.13 -17.78 12.63
C SER A 93 5.27 -18.82 11.91
N GLU A 94 4.56 -19.67 12.65
CA GLU A 94 3.62 -20.64 12.07
C GLU A 94 2.52 -19.94 11.23
N THR A 95 2.05 -18.78 11.70
CA THR A 95 1.10 -17.96 10.94
C THR A 95 1.69 -17.48 9.62
N SER A 96 2.96 -17.10 9.59
CA SER A 96 3.67 -16.73 8.35
C SER A 96 3.84 -17.94 7.43
N ALA A 97 4.22 -19.10 7.97
CA ALA A 97 4.34 -20.33 7.20
C ALA A 97 3.00 -20.69 6.52
N GLY A 98 1.90 -20.67 7.28
CA GLY A 98 0.55 -20.88 6.74
C GLY A 98 0.16 -19.85 5.68
N ARG A 99 0.42 -18.55 5.94
CA ARG A 99 0.19 -17.48 4.96
C ARG A 99 0.98 -17.70 3.66
N TYR A 100 2.23 -18.11 3.75
CA TYR A 100 3.09 -18.33 2.59
C TYR A 100 2.62 -19.54 1.78
N LEU A 101 2.16 -20.60 2.44
CA LEU A 101 1.55 -21.74 1.76
C LEU A 101 0.21 -21.41 1.10
N HIS A 102 -0.60 -20.52 1.69
CA HIS A 102 -1.77 -19.96 1.02
C HIS A 102 -1.38 -19.17 -0.23
N LEU A 103 -0.34 -18.31 -0.16
CA LEU A 103 0.15 -17.57 -1.33
C LEU A 103 0.65 -18.51 -2.45
N LEU A 104 1.22 -19.66 -2.08
CA LEU A 104 1.67 -20.71 -3.00
C LEU A 104 0.54 -21.63 -3.49
N GLY A 105 -0.70 -21.47 -2.99
CA GLY A 105 -1.86 -22.24 -3.44
C GLY A 105 -2.06 -23.60 -2.77
N TYR A 106 -1.29 -23.94 -1.72
CA TYR A 106 -1.41 -25.23 -1.02
C TYR A 106 -2.61 -25.33 -0.08
N TYR A 107 -3.21 -24.19 0.30
CA TYR A 107 -4.43 -24.14 1.11
C TYR A 107 -5.46 -23.24 0.44
N LYS A 108 -6.71 -23.70 0.38
CA LYS A 108 -7.84 -22.87 -0.08
C LYS A 108 -8.31 -21.97 1.07
N SER A 109 -8.53 -20.68 0.76
CA SER A 109 -9.09 -19.69 1.68
C SER A 109 -10.53 -20.00 2.08
#